data_AF-A0A1M6EVH6-F1
#
_entry.id   AF-A0A1M6EVH6-F1
#
_cell.length_a   1.000
_cell.length_b   1.000
_cell.length_c   1.000
_cell.angle_alpha   90.00
_cell.angle_beta   90.00
_cell.angle_gamma   90.00
#
_symmetry.space_group_name_H-M   'P 1'
#
loop_
_entity.id
_entity.type
_entity.pdbx_description
1 polymer ?
#
loop_
_entity_poly.entity_id
_entity_poly.type
_entity_poly.pdbx_seq_one_letter_code
_entity_poly.pdbx_strand_id
1 'polypeptide(L)'
;MFIEYFSYLATFIATTGLAVIGTLVSYQCFHRMKMPVLQILLYHQIFLFSFFLYGIWGNLAIREIITDIDLSAELTHKLAFYVPVLGTPFLIVSWYMLLKFGFNLNNYKIPKPVVYIYFIGFIGTLLLLTFAIQNNYIELPGEPDISIIWALAGFNFIVHAVLILPFVKPNKSANVPFPKKELQKTFFIYFSGVVLYTFLLVFFDAFGFVSTNLALLALFGASVVFPIRLKYLAHENANETKNIDFESFCSRYEISKREAEIVQEICTGKTNKAIAEKLFITLQTVKDHTHRIYTKTDVKSRVQLANLVRDKTGLNDF
;
A
#
# COMPACT_ATOMS: atom_id res chain seq x y z
N MET A 1 -21.69 30.03 -3.32
CA MET A 1 -22.79 29.09 -2.98
C MET A 1 -23.03 28.02 -4.04
N PHE A 2 -23.84 28.15 -5.10
CA PHE A 2 -24.19 26.97 -5.94
C PHE A 2 -22.99 26.24 -6.57
N ILE A 3 -22.05 26.98 -7.17
CA ILE A 3 -20.83 26.42 -7.79
C ILE A 3 -19.94 25.74 -6.73
N GLU A 4 -19.84 26.34 -5.56
CA GLU A 4 -19.06 25.85 -4.44
C GLU A 4 -19.62 24.54 -3.88
N TYR A 5 -20.92 24.49 -3.58
CA TYR A 5 -21.59 23.25 -3.16
C TYR A 5 -21.45 22.14 -4.20
N PHE A 6 -21.66 22.46 -5.47
CA PHE A 6 -21.48 21.50 -6.55
C PHE A 6 -20.03 20.99 -6.63
N SER A 7 -19.05 21.87 -6.45
CA SER A 7 -17.63 21.50 -6.45
C SER A 7 -17.28 20.57 -5.29
N TYR A 8 -17.75 20.84 -4.07
CA TYR A 8 -17.55 19.96 -2.92
C TYR A 8 -18.24 18.61 -3.11
N LEU A 9 -19.45 18.59 -3.66
CA LEU A 9 -20.15 17.33 -3.95
C LEU A 9 -19.39 16.50 -5.00
N ALA A 10 -18.93 17.12 -6.09
CA ALA A 10 -18.15 16.45 -7.12
C ALA A 10 -16.83 15.89 -6.55
N THR A 11 -16.14 16.67 -5.73
CA THR A 11 -14.90 16.24 -5.08
C THR A 11 -15.14 15.15 -4.04
N PHE A 12 -16.26 15.18 -3.30
CA PHE A 12 -16.66 14.10 -2.40
C PHE A 12 -16.86 12.78 -3.16
N ILE A 13 -17.58 12.81 -4.28
CA ILE A 13 -17.80 11.62 -5.13
C ILE A 13 -16.47 11.10 -5.69
N ALA A 14 -15.61 11.98 -6.20
CA ALA A 14 -14.31 11.60 -6.76
C ALA A 14 -13.39 10.99 -5.69
N THR A 15 -13.29 11.62 -4.52
CA THR A 15 -12.42 11.17 -3.43
C THR A 15 -12.90 9.89 -2.78
N THR A 16 -14.22 9.72 -2.57
CA THR A 16 -14.80 8.44 -2.11
C THR A 16 -14.56 7.31 -3.11
N GLY A 17 -14.67 7.58 -4.42
CA GLY A 17 -14.29 6.64 -5.46
C GLY A 17 -12.82 6.22 -5.38
N LEU A 18 -11.90 7.17 -5.19
CA LEU A 18 -10.47 6.88 -4.98
C LEU A 18 -10.23 6.03 -3.73
N ALA A 19 -10.94 6.29 -2.63
CA ALA A 19 -10.83 5.48 -1.41
C ALA A 19 -11.25 4.02 -1.62
N VAL A 20 -12.35 3.81 -2.34
CA VAL A 20 -12.83 2.47 -2.71
C VAL A 20 -11.78 1.78 -3.60
N ILE A 21 -11.28 2.46 -4.63
CA ILE A 21 -10.24 1.92 -5.52
C ILE A 21 -8.98 1.56 -4.73
N GLY A 22 -8.45 2.45 -3.90
CA GLY A 22 -7.25 2.22 -3.10
C GLY A 22 -7.37 1.00 -2.19
N THR A 23 -8.51 0.88 -1.51
CA THR A 23 -8.81 -0.25 -0.61
C THR A 23 -8.96 -1.56 -1.39
N LEU A 24 -9.74 -1.59 -2.48
CA LEU A 24 -9.94 -2.79 -3.29
C LEU A 24 -8.67 -3.25 -3.98
N VAL A 25 -7.86 -2.33 -4.52
CA VAL A 25 -6.58 -2.67 -5.16
C VAL A 25 -5.61 -3.23 -4.12
N SER A 26 -5.56 -2.65 -2.92
CA SER A 26 -4.74 -3.18 -1.81
C SER A 26 -5.17 -4.59 -1.41
N TYR A 27 -6.48 -4.81 -1.28
CA TYR A 27 -7.05 -6.12 -0.99
C TYR A 27 -6.71 -7.15 -2.08
N GLN A 28 -6.89 -6.79 -3.36
CA GLN A 28 -6.54 -7.66 -4.49
C GLN A 28 -5.04 -8.01 -4.51
N CYS A 29 -4.17 -7.03 -4.24
CA CYS A 29 -2.72 -7.27 -4.14
C CYS A 29 -2.40 -8.26 -3.03
N PHE A 30 -2.95 -8.04 -1.83
CA PHE A 30 -2.77 -8.94 -0.70
C PHE A 30 -3.30 -10.34 -0.99
N HIS A 31 -4.51 -10.45 -1.52
CA HIS A 31 -5.15 -11.74 -1.82
C HIS A 31 -4.37 -12.54 -2.88
N ARG A 32 -3.88 -11.87 -3.92
CA ARG A 32 -3.14 -12.51 -5.03
C ARG A 32 -1.73 -12.94 -4.62
N MET A 33 -0.99 -12.08 -3.93
CA MET A 33 0.43 -12.34 -3.62
C MET A 33 0.64 -12.98 -2.24
N LYS A 34 -0.37 -12.95 -1.35
CA LYS A 34 -0.34 -13.50 0.02
C LYS A 34 0.83 -13.02 0.88
N MET A 35 1.37 -11.84 0.58
CA MET A 35 2.50 -11.27 1.31
C MET A 35 2.00 -10.49 2.55
N PRO A 36 2.51 -10.77 3.76
CA PRO A 36 2.12 -10.05 4.98
C PRO A 36 2.32 -8.53 4.91
N VAL A 37 3.34 -8.06 4.16
CA VAL A 37 3.59 -6.62 3.98
C VAL A 37 2.44 -5.91 3.25
N LEU A 38 1.73 -6.59 2.34
CA LEU A 38 0.60 -6.02 1.61
C LEU A 38 -0.67 -5.96 2.47
N GLN A 39 -0.79 -6.83 3.47
CA GLN A 39 -1.83 -6.73 4.48
C GLN A 39 -1.67 -5.44 5.31
N ILE A 40 -0.43 -5.07 5.63
CA ILE A 40 -0.12 -3.82 6.35
C ILE A 40 -0.52 -2.61 5.48
N LEU A 41 -0.26 -2.65 4.17
CA LEU A 41 -0.71 -1.61 3.24
C LEU A 41 -2.24 -1.51 3.20
N LEU A 42 -2.95 -2.64 3.17
CA LEU A 42 -4.42 -2.65 3.24
C LEU A 42 -4.93 -1.99 4.53
N TYR A 43 -4.35 -2.32 5.68
CA TYR A 43 -4.73 -1.68 6.94
C TYR A 43 -4.42 -0.19 6.92
N HIS A 44 -3.27 0.24 6.41
CA HIS A 44 -2.97 1.66 6.20
C HIS A 44 -4.08 2.37 5.42
N GLN A 45 -4.54 1.79 4.30
CA GLN A 45 -5.61 2.36 3.48
C GLN A 45 -6.95 2.44 4.23
N ILE A 46 -7.35 1.36 4.92
CA ILE A 46 -8.59 1.35 5.70
C ILE A 46 -8.58 2.47 6.75
N PHE A 47 -7.52 2.51 7.57
CA PHE A 47 -7.39 3.54 8.62
C PHE A 47 -7.27 4.95 8.04
N LEU A 48 -6.55 5.13 6.93
CA LEU A 48 -6.41 6.43 6.28
C LEU A 48 -7.75 6.94 5.75
N PHE A 49 -8.50 6.10 5.03
CA PHE A 49 -9.77 6.50 4.46
C PHE A 49 -10.86 6.65 5.51
N SER A 50 -10.81 5.90 6.62
CA SER A 50 -11.63 6.22 7.79
C SER A 50 -11.34 7.64 8.30
N PHE A 51 -10.07 8.04 8.43
CA PHE A 51 -9.74 9.42 8.79
C PHE A 51 -10.22 10.43 7.75
N PHE A 52 -10.01 10.19 6.45
CA PHE A 52 -10.45 11.15 5.44
C PHE A 52 -11.98 11.32 5.39
N LEU A 53 -12.74 10.25 5.61
CA LEU A 53 -14.19 10.33 5.63
C LEU A 53 -14.71 10.96 6.92
N TYR A 54 -14.26 10.51 8.09
CA TYR A 54 -14.78 11.00 9.37
C TYR A 54 -14.12 12.30 9.84
N GLY A 55 -12.81 12.41 9.71
CA GLY A 55 -12.02 13.53 10.20
C GLY A 55 -11.97 14.73 9.26
N ILE A 56 -12.11 14.52 7.95
CA ILE A 56 -12.09 15.61 6.95
C ILE A 56 -13.50 15.86 6.40
N TRP A 57 -14.06 14.92 5.64
CA TRP A 57 -15.38 15.12 5.02
C TRP A 57 -16.51 15.28 6.05
N GLY A 58 -16.51 14.48 7.12
CA GLY A 58 -17.47 14.61 8.21
C GLY A 58 -17.38 15.98 8.90
N ASN A 59 -16.17 16.51 9.07
CA ASN A 59 -15.96 17.84 9.63
C ASN A 59 -16.48 18.94 8.70
N LEU A 60 -16.14 18.87 7.41
CA LEU A 60 -16.64 19.82 6.40
C LEU A 60 -18.17 19.82 6.34
N ALA A 61 -18.80 18.64 6.33
CA ALA A 61 -20.25 18.53 6.32
C ALA A 61 -20.91 19.09 7.59
N ILE A 62 -20.34 18.84 8.77
CA ILE A 62 -20.84 19.38 10.03
C ILE A 62 -20.74 20.91 10.05
N ARG A 63 -19.65 21.48 9.52
CA ARG A 63 -19.48 22.94 9.47
C ARG A 63 -20.53 23.63 8.63
N GLU A 64 -20.81 23.11 7.44
CA GLU A 64 -21.87 23.62 6.56
C GLU A 64 -23.24 23.57 7.25
N ILE A 65 -23.50 22.54 8.06
CA ILE A 65 -24.76 22.45 8.83
C ILE A 65 -24.77 23.47 9.98
N ILE A 66 -23.65 23.64 10.68
CA ILE A 66 -23.55 24.55 11.83
C ILE A 66 -23.68 26.02 11.40
N THR A 67 -23.17 26.40 10.23
CA THR A 67 -23.25 27.79 9.74
C THR A 67 -24.70 28.26 9.53
N ASP A 68 -25.63 27.34 9.31
CA ASP A 68 -27.06 27.63 9.15
C ASP A 68 -27.83 27.62 10.50
N ILE A 69 -27.15 27.35 11.62
CA ILE A 69 -27.74 27.25 12.96
C ILE A 69 -27.15 28.34 13.87
N ASP A 70 -28.02 29.08 14.55
CA ASP A 70 -27.60 30.06 15.56
C ASP A 70 -27.17 29.34 16.85
N LEU A 71 -25.88 29.03 16.97
CA LEU A 71 -25.27 28.39 18.14
C LEU A 71 -24.63 29.43 19.07
N SER A 72 -24.60 29.14 20.37
CA SER A 72 -23.82 29.96 21.31
C SER A 72 -22.32 29.89 20.98
N ALA A 73 -21.61 31.02 21.15
CA ALA A 73 -20.18 31.11 20.87
C ALA A 73 -19.36 30.01 21.59
N GLU A 74 -19.74 29.66 22.82
CA GLU A 74 -19.11 28.57 23.57
C GLU A 74 -19.26 27.20 22.89
N LEU A 75 -20.45 26.89 22.37
CA LEU A 75 -20.73 25.63 21.69
C LEU A 75 -20.00 25.56 20.34
N THR A 76 -19.97 26.66 19.59
CA THR A 76 -19.22 26.78 18.34
C THR A 76 -17.73 26.51 18.56
N HIS A 77 -17.10 27.12 19.57
CA HIS A 77 -15.70 26.87 19.89
C HIS A 77 -15.43 25.41 20.30
N LYS A 78 -16.31 24.80 21.12
CA LYS A 78 -16.18 23.39 21.50
C LYS A 78 -16.25 22.47 20.27
N LEU A 79 -17.23 22.68 19.38
CA LEU A 79 -17.38 21.87 18.17
C LEU A 79 -16.19 22.03 17.22
N ALA A 80 -15.70 23.26 17.03
CA ALA A 80 -14.53 23.54 16.21
C ALA A 80 -13.26 22.82 16.69
N PHE A 81 -13.12 22.60 18.01
CA PHE A 81 -12.00 21.87 18.59
C PHE A 81 -12.18 20.33 18.55
N TYR A 82 -13.33 19.82 18.99
CA TYR A 82 -13.52 18.37 19.15
C TYR A 82 -13.70 17.63 17.82
N VAL A 83 -14.45 18.20 16.88
CA VAL A 83 -14.79 17.52 15.62
C VAL A 83 -13.54 17.14 14.79
N PRO A 84 -12.52 18.01 14.60
CA PRO A 84 -11.29 17.61 13.90
C PRO A 84 -10.52 16.49 14.61
N VAL A 85 -10.57 16.44 15.94
CA VAL A 85 -9.78 15.50 16.75
C VAL A 85 -10.37 14.08 16.70
N LEU A 86 -11.68 13.92 16.48
CA LEU A 86 -12.35 12.61 16.45
C LEU A 86 -11.73 11.62 15.46
N GLY A 87 -11.24 12.11 14.32
CA GLY A 87 -10.59 11.26 13.31
C GLY A 87 -9.14 10.90 13.61
N THR A 88 -8.46 11.65 14.48
CA THR A 88 -7.00 11.56 14.66
C THR A 88 -6.48 10.18 15.10
N PRO A 89 -7.19 9.35 15.89
CA PRO A 89 -6.71 8.00 16.21
C PRO A 89 -6.54 7.14 14.95
N PHE A 90 -7.44 7.26 13.98
CA PHE A 90 -7.34 6.53 12.70
C PHE A 90 -6.10 6.99 11.91
N LEU A 91 -5.82 8.29 11.88
CA LEU A 91 -4.64 8.83 11.21
C LEU A 91 -3.33 8.36 11.86
N ILE A 92 -3.26 8.38 13.20
CA ILE A 92 -2.07 7.95 13.96
C ILE A 92 -1.77 6.47 13.68
N VAL A 93 -2.80 5.61 13.70
CA VAL A 93 -2.65 4.19 13.34
C VAL A 93 -2.25 4.04 11.88
N SER A 94 -2.85 4.83 10.98
CA SER A 94 -2.53 4.82 9.55
C SER A 94 -1.08 5.17 9.26
N TRP A 95 -0.54 6.23 9.87
CA TRP A 95 0.87 6.62 9.76
C TRP A 95 1.81 5.52 10.26
N TYR A 96 1.49 4.90 11.39
CA TYR A 96 2.27 3.76 11.87
C TYR A 96 2.26 2.59 10.88
N MET A 97 1.09 2.26 10.32
CA MET A 97 0.98 1.19 9.32
C MET A 97 1.77 1.53 8.05
N LEU A 98 1.79 2.79 7.61
CA LEU A 98 2.59 3.24 6.47
C LEU A 98 4.10 3.07 6.71
N LEU A 99 4.59 3.52 7.87
CA LEU A 99 5.99 3.33 8.27
C LEU A 99 6.32 1.84 8.34
N LYS A 100 5.49 1.06 9.02
CA LYS A 100 5.67 -0.39 9.13
C LYS A 100 5.68 -1.08 7.76
N PHE A 101 4.83 -0.64 6.84
CA PHE A 101 4.81 -1.11 5.46
C PHE A 101 6.15 -0.81 4.75
N GLY A 102 6.60 0.44 4.72
CA GLY A 102 7.84 0.82 4.02
C GLY A 102 9.09 0.13 4.56
N PHE A 103 9.22 0.01 5.88
CA PHE A 103 10.32 -0.70 6.53
C PHE A 103 10.26 -2.21 6.25
N ASN A 104 9.09 -2.86 6.45
CA ASN A 104 8.95 -4.30 6.20
C ASN A 104 9.13 -4.67 4.73
N LEU A 105 8.73 -3.80 3.79
CA LEU A 105 8.95 -4.00 2.36
C LEU A 105 10.43 -4.10 2.01
N ASN A 106 11.27 -3.41 2.79
CA ASN A 106 12.73 -3.45 2.69
C ASN A 106 13.38 -4.37 3.74
N ASN A 107 12.62 -5.33 4.32
CA ASN A 107 13.11 -6.30 5.30
C ASN A 107 13.74 -5.66 6.56
N TYR A 108 13.36 -4.43 6.91
CA TYR A 108 13.65 -3.83 8.20
C TYR A 108 12.49 -4.09 9.16
N LYS A 109 12.79 -4.47 10.40
CA LYS A 109 11.78 -4.68 11.44
C LYS A 109 11.75 -3.47 12.37
N ILE A 110 10.57 -2.97 12.70
CA ILE A 110 10.39 -1.96 13.74
C ILE A 110 10.45 -2.66 15.11
N PRO A 111 11.39 -2.29 16.01
CA PRO A 111 11.48 -2.88 17.34
C PRO A 111 10.23 -2.62 18.18
N LYS A 112 9.82 -3.59 19.01
CA LYS A 112 8.64 -3.43 19.91
C LYS A 112 8.70 -2.18 20.79
N PRO A 113 9.85 -1.79 21.39
CA PRO A 113 9.93 -0.56 22.18
C PRO A 113 9.54 0.70 21.39
N VAL A 114 9.94 0.79 20.11
CA VAL A 114 9.60 1.93 19.24
C VAL A 114 8.09 2.02 19.02
N VAL A 115 7.41 0.88 18.91
CA VAL A 115 5.94 0.83 18.79
C VAL A 115 5.27 1.40 20.03
N TYR A 116 5.70 0.99 21.23
CA TYR A 116 5.14 1.52 22.48
C TYR A 116 5.42 3.02 22.64
N ILE A 117 6.64 3.46 22.36
CA ILE A 117 7.02 4.88 22.40
C ILE A 117 6.15 5.70 21.44
N TYR A 118 5.91 5.20 20.23
CA TYR A 118 5.07 5.89 19.24
C TYR A 118 3.63 6.12 19.77
N PHE A 119 2.95 5.06 20.22
CA PHE A 119 1.56 5.18 20.66
C PHE A 119 1.41 5.91 21.99
N ILE A 120 2.27 5.61 22.97
CA ILE A 120 2.28 6.31 24.27
C ILE A 120 2.67 7.78 24.06
N GLY A 121 3.59 8.09 23.15
CA GLY A 121 3.99 9.44 22.82
C GLY A 121 2.84 10.27 22.25
N PHE A 122 2.05 9.73 21.33
CA PHE A 122 0.86 10.41 20.80
C PHE A 122 -0.21 10.62 21.89
N ILE A 123 -0.52 9.60 22.67
CA ILE A 123 -1.49 9.72 23.78
C ILE A 123 -1.00 10.74 24.81
N GLY A 124 0.27 10.67 25.21
CA GLY A 124 0.90 11.60 26.14
C GLY A 124 0.88 13.04 25.62
N THR A 125 1.17 13.26 24.34
CA THR A 125 1.09 14.58 23.71
C THR A 125 -0.34 15.12 23.75
N LEU A 126 -1.35 14.30 23.41
CA LEU A 126 -2.76 14.71 23.47
C LEU A 126 -3.21 15.05 24.89
N LEU A 127 -2.80 14.26 25.89
CA LEU A 127 -3.12 14.52 27.30
C LEU A 127 -2.43 15.78 27.82
N LEU A 128 -1.15 15.98 27.49
CA LEU A 128 -0.40 17.19 27.86
C LEU A 128 -0.99 18.45 27.23
N LEU A 129 -1.37 18.39 25.95
CA LEU A 129 -2.05 19.50 25.28
C LEU A 129 -3.39 19.81 25.94
N THR A 130 -4.20 18.78 26.22
CA THR A 130 -5.49 18.95 26.89
C THR A 130 -5.32 19.57 28.28
N PHE A 131 -4.36 19.08 29.07
CA PHE A 131 -4.04 19.62 30.39
C PHE A 131 -3.54 21.07 30.30
N ALA A 132 -2.67 21.37 29.33
CA ALA A 132 -2.13 22.71 29.12
C ALA A 132 -3.23 23.73 28.77
N ILE A 133 -4.18 23.35 27.92
CA ILE A 133 -5.34 24.17 27.56
C ILE A 133 -6.25 24.37 28.78
N GLN A 134 -6.58 23.30 29.52
CA GLN A 134 -7.47 23.39 30.69
C GLN A 134 -6.94 24.29 31.82
N ASN A 135 -5.62 24.34 31.98
CA ASN A 135 -4.98 25.17 33.00
C ASN A 135 -4.54 26.55 32.48
N ASN A 136 -4.97 26.94 31.27
CA ASN A 136 -4.61 28.20 30.63
C ASN A 136 -3.09 28.43 30.45
N TYR A 137 -2.29 27.35 30.38
CA TYR A 137 -0.87 27.45 30.01
C TYR A 137 -0.69 27.69 28.50
N ILE A 138 -1.66 27.23 27.70
CA ILE A 138 -1.76 27.49 26.27
C ILE A 138 -3.14 28.10 26.03
N GLU A 139 -3.17 29.34 25.56
CA GLU A 139 -4.40 29.94 25.09
C GLU A 139 -4.86 29.22 23.82
N LEU A 140 -6.15 28.87 23.77
CA LEU A 140 -6.74 28.36 22.55
C LEU A 140 -6.56 29.42 21.45
N PRO A 141 -5.97 29.06 20.30
CA PRO A 141 -5.87 29.96 19.17
C PRO A 141 -7.28 30.47 18.81
N GLY A 142 -7.37 31.71 18.33
CA GLY A 142 -8.65 32.27 17.85
C GLY A 142 -9.33 31.40 16.80
N GLU A 143 -8.54 30.67 16.01
CA GLU A 143 -8.97 29.69 14.99
C GLU A 143 -8.33 28.32 15.31
N PRO A 144 -8.95 27.54 16.22
CA PRO A 144 -8.36 26.30 16.73
C PRO A 144 -8.26 25.20 15.66
N ASP A 145 -9.09 25.27 14.64
CA ASP A 145 -9.11 24.37 13.49
C ASP A 145 -7.92 24.52 12.56
N ILE A 146 -7.55 25.75 12.20
CA ILE A 146 -6.35 26.02 11.39
C ILE A 146 -5.11 25.51 12.12
N SER A 147 -5.05 25.77 13.43
CA SER A 147 -3.95 25.33 14.27
C SER A 147 -3.82 23.80 14.32
N ILE A 148 -4.95 23.08 14.39
CA ILE A 148 -4.98 21.62 14.31
C ILE A 148 -4.51 21.15 12.93
N ILE A 149 -4.95 21.78 11.84
CA ILE A 149 -4.55 21.43 10.47
C ILE A 149 -3.02 21.57 10.31
N TRP A 150 -2.44 22.68 10.77
CA TRP A 150 -0.99 22.89 10.71
C TRP A 150 -0.21 21.90 11.56
N ALA A 151 -0.67 21.59 12.78
CA ALA A 151 -0.06 20.57 13.61
C ALA A 151 -0.07 19.20 12.91
N LEU A 152 -1.22 18.79 12.35
CA LEU A 152 -1.34 17.55 11.60
C LEU A 152 -0.48 17.53 10.34
N ALA A 153 -0.37 18.66 9.62
CA ALA A 153 0.51 18.79 8.46
C ALA A 153 2.00 18.66 8.84
N GLY A 154 2.42 19.26 9.96
CA GLY A 154 3.77 19.11 10.50
C GLY A 154 4.10 17.66 10.85
N PHE A 155 3.22 16.99 11.60
CA PHE A 155 3.39 15.56 11.91
C PHE A 155 3.36 14.69 10.65
N ASN A 156 2.50 15.02 9.69
CA ASN A 156 2.45 14.35 8.40
C ASN A 156 3.82 14.42 7.72
N PHE A 157 4.41 15.61 7.61
CA PHE A 157 5.72 15.78 6.97
C PHE A 157 6.80 14.97 7.69
N ILE A 158 6.83 14.97 9.03
CA ILE A 158 7.78 14.17 9.83
C ILE A 158 7.65 12.68 9.53
N VAL A 159 6.43 12.14 9.52
CA VAL A 159 6.17 10.71 9.23
C VAL A 159 6.68 10.35 7.83
N HIS A 160 6.40 11.17 6.82
CA HIS A 160 6.83 10.91 5.45
C HIS A 160 8.34 11.11 5.26
N ALA A 161 8.96 12.02 6.01
CA ALA A 161 10.41 12.18 6.07
C ALA A 161 11.08 10.95 6.68
N VAL A 162 10.50 10.30 7.69
CA VAL A 162 11.03 9.03 8.21
C VAL A 162 10.82 7.88 7.21
N LEU A 163 9.71 7.88 6.48
CA LEU A 163 9.39 6.86 5.48
C LEU A 163 10.43 6.79 4.35
N ILE A 164 11.18 7.86 4.05
CA ILE A 164 12.19 7.88 2.99
C ILE A 164 13.35 6.90 3.24
N LEU A 165 13.67 6.63 4.51
CA LEU A 165 14.86 5.88 4.93
C LEU A 165 14.95 4.49 4.27
N PRO A 166 13.92 3.62 4.33
CA PRO A 166 13.97 2.31 3.69
C PRO A 166 14.05 2.36 2.15
N PHE A 167 13.63 3.44 1.49
CA PHE A 167 13.66 3.55 0.02
C PHE A 167 14.96 4.15 -0.52
N VAL A 168 15.64 5.01 0.25
CA VAL A 168 16.97 5.54 -0.12
C VAL A 168 18.09 4.56 0.24
N LYS A 169 17.94 3.80 1.32
CA LYS A 169 18.87 2.74 1.72
C LYS A 169 18.16 1.37 1.73
N PRO A 170 17.79 0.83 0.55
CA PRO A 170 17.08 -0.45 0.47
C PRO A 170 17.99 -1.60 0.89
N ASN A 171 17.47 -2.51 1.72
CA ASN A 171 18.22 -3.68 2.13
C ASN A 171 18.43 -4.62 0.93
N LYS A 172 19.70 -4.96 0.63
CA LYS A 172 20.03 -5.89 -0.46
C LYS A 172 19.43 -7.29 -0.26
N SER A 173 19.24 -7.73 0.98
CA SER A 173 18.69 -9.04 1.31
C SER A 173 17.15 -9.13 1.24
N ALA A 174 16.44 -8.02 1.02
CA ALA A 174 14.99 -8.03 0.89
C ALA A 174 14.58 -8.80 -0.37
N ASN A 175 13.91 -9.94 -0.19
CA ASN A 175 13.38 -10.77 -1.27
C ASN A 175 11.89 -10.46 -1.49
N VAL A 176 11.63 -9.37 -2.22
CA VAL A 176 10.29 -8.96 -2.63
C VAL A 176 10.19 -9.05 -4.16
N PRO A 177 9.01 -9.36 -4.73
CA PRO A 177 8.83 -9.53 -6.17
C PRO A 177 8.76 -8.18 -6.91
N PHE A 178 9.41 -7.14 -6.39
CA PHE A 178 9.38 -5.79 -6.92
C PHE A 178 10.81 -5.27 -7.10
N PRO A 179 11.16 -4.73 -8.29
CA PRO A 179 12.47 -4.13 -8.50
C PRO A 179 12.69 -2.93 -7.56
N LYS A 180 13.84 -2.88 -6.88
CA LYS A 180 14.16 -1.83 -5.89
C LYS A 180 14.14 -0.43 -6.48
N LYS A 181 14.64 -0.26 -7.71
CA LYS A 181 14.59 1.02 -8.44
C LYS A 181 13.14 1.47 -8.67
N GLU A 182 12.24 0.54 -9.00
CA GLU A 182 10.82 0.86 -9.23
C GLU A 182 10.08 1.16 -7.93
N LEU A 183 10.43 0.49 -6.83
CA LEU A 183 9.94 0.86 -5.49
C LEU A 183 10.39 2.26 -5.07
N GLN A 184 11.65 2.61 -5.32
CA GLN A 184 12.17 3.94 -5.03
C GLN A 184 11.48 5.03 -5.86
N LYS A 185 11.29 4.81 -7.17
CA LYS A 185 10.49 5.70 -8.02
C LYS A 185 9.06 5.86 -7.51
N THR A 186 8.43 4.75 -7.11
CA THR A 186 7.07 4.75 -6.56
C THR A 186 6.98 5.61 -5.29
N PHE A 187 7.97 5.50 -4.40
CA PHE A 187 8.05 6.37 -3.22
C PHE A 187 8.17 7.85 -3.59
N PHE A 188 9.03 8.22 -4.55
CA PHE A 188 9.18 9.64 -4.92
C PHE A 188 7.94 10.21 -5.60
N ILE A 189 7.24 9.43 -6.42
CA ILE A 189 5.93 9.83 -6.97
C ILE A 189 4.93 10.08 -5.84
N TYR A 190 4.83 9.13 -4.90
CA TYR A 190 3.98 9.28 -3.72
C TYR A 190 4.35 10.52 -2.90
N PHE A 191 5.63 10.70 -2.58
CA PHE A 191 6.14 11.82 -1.78
C PHE A 191 5.94 13.17 -2.47
N SER A 192 6.03 13.24 -3.80
CA SER A 192 5.69 14.46 -4.55
C SER A 192 4.22 14.84 -4.39
N GLY A 193 3.31 13.84 -4.37
CA GLY A 193 1.90 14.05 -4.06
C GLY A 193 1.69 14.55 -2.62
N VAL A 194 2.49 14.04 -1.67
CA VAL A 194 2.50 14.50 -0.28
C VAL A 194 2.86 15.98 -0.17
N VAL A 195 3.98 16.37 -0.78
CA VAL A 195 4.41 17.77 -0.83
C VAL A 195 3.35 18.65 -1.50
N LEU A 196 2.75 18.18 -2.60
CA LEU A 196 1.73 18.92 -3.33
C LEU A 196 0.48 19.19 -2.47
N TYR A 197 -0.13 18.17 -1.85
CA TYR A 197 -1.33 18.41 -1.06
C TYR A 197 -1.01 19.21 0.21
N THR A 198 0.16 19.01 0.83
CA THR A 198 0.57 19.80 1.99
C THR A 198 0.74 21.27 1.61
N PHE A 199 1.36 21.55 0.46
CA PHE A 199 1.46 22.90 -0.09
C PHE A 199 0.06 23.52 -0.31
N LEU A 200 -0.84 22.81 -0.99
CA LEU A 200 -2.20 23.30 -1.24
C LEU A 200 -2.98 23.57 0.06
N LEU A 201 -2.78 22.76 1.11
CA LEU A 201 -3.38 22.96 2.42
C LEU A 201 -2.80 24.15 3.19
N VAL A 202 -1.57 24.59 2.91
CA VAL A 202 -0.99 25.79 3.55
C VAL A 202 -1.58 27.07 2.94
N PHE A 203 -1.97 27.04 1.67
CA PHE A 203 -2.53 28.20 0.95
C PHE A 203 -4.06 28.17 0.85
N PHE A 204 -4.75 27.38 1.68
CA PHE A 204 -6.19 27.21 1.57
C PHE A 204 -6.97 28.53 1.82
N ASP A 205 -6.46 29.40 2.71
CA ASP A 205 -7.04 30.71 2.99
C ASP A 205 -6.95 31.68 1.79
N ALA A 206 -5.97 31.49 0.91
CA ALA A 206 -5.73 32.41 -0.21
C ALA A 206 -6.68 32.17 -1.40
N PHE A 207 -7.12 30.93 -1.62
CA PHE A 207 -7.92 30.55 -2.80
C PHE A 207 -9.26 29.88 -2.46
N GLY A 208 -9.62 29.83 -1.17
CA GLY A 208 -10.92 29.38 -0.67
C GLY A 208 -11.26 27.94 -1.07
N PHE A 209 -12.50 27.71 -1.51
CA PHE A 209 -12.99 26.37 -1.82
C PHE A 209 -12.21 25.67 -2.95
N VAL A 210 -11.64 26.41 -3.90
CA VAL A 210 -10.91 25.81 -5.04
C VAL A 210 -9.65 25.11 -4.55
N SER A 211 -8.84 25.77 -3.70
CA SER A 211 -7.65 25.15 -3.09
C SER A 211 -8.02 23.94 -2.24
N THR A 212 -9.11 24.01 -1.47
CA THR A 212 -9.58 22.89 -0.65
C THR A 212 -9.92 21.68 -1.52
N ASN A 213 -10.69 21.86 -2.59
CA ASN A 213 -11.05 20.77 -3.51
C ASN A 213 -9.80 20.15 -4.16
N LEU A 214 -8.87 20.98 -4.64
CA LEU A 214 -7.61 20.50 -5.23
C LEU A 214 -6.73 19.76 -4.20
N ALA A 215 -6.65 20.25 -2.97
CA ALA A 215 -5.92 19.61 -1.89
C ALA A 215 -6.51 18.23 -1.56
N LEU A 216 -7.84 18.10 -1.50
CA LEU A 216 -8.51 16.83 -1.25
C LEU A 216 -8.28 15.83 -2.38
N LEU A 217 -8.38 16.26 -3.64
CA LEU A 217 -8.08 15.41 -4.79
C LEU A 217 -6.62 14.95 -4.79
N ALA A 218 -5.68 15.85 -4.50
CA ALA A 218 -4.27 15.52 -4.39
C ALA A 218 -3.97 14.56 -3.22
N LEU A 219 -4.62 14.77 -2.06
CA LEU A 219 -4.49 13.93 -0.87
C LEU A 219 -4.96 12.48 -1.13
N PHE A 220 -6.16 12.31 -1.68
CA PHE A 220 -6.68 11.00 -2.03
C PHE A 220 -5.91 10.38 -3.20
N GLY A 221 -5.54 11.17 -4.21
CA GLY A 221 -4.73 10.73 -5.34
C GLY A 221 -3.37 10.19 -4.92
N ALA A 222 -2.67 10.89 -4.03
CA ALA A 222 -1.41 10.45 -3.46
C ALA A 222 -1.58 9.12 -2.69
N SER A 223 -2.66 8.99 -1.92
CA SER A 223 -2.89 7.80 -1.09
C SER A 223 -3.05 6.48 -1.88
N VAL A 224 -3.45 6.55 -3.15
CA VAL A 224 -3.64 5.35 -4.00
C VAL A 224 -2.41 4.98 -4.82
N VAL A 225 -1.34 5.79 -4.80
CA VAL A 225 -0.13 5.57 -5.61
C VAL A 225 0.51 4.21 -5.33
N PHE A 226 0.78 3.89 -4.06
CA PHE A 226 1.39 2.62 -3.68
C PHE A 226 0.59 1.41 -4.17
N PRO A 227 -0.71 1.24 -3.84
CA PRO A 227 -1.44 0.05 -4.27
C PRO A 227 -1.54 -0.09 -5.78
N ILE A 228 -1.77 1.02 -6.52
CA ILE A 228 -1.84 0.98 -7.99
C ILE A 228 -0.49 0.58 -8.60
N ARG A 229 0.60 1.22 -8.17
CA ARG A 229 1.95 0.93 -8.69
C ARG A 229 2.40 -0.48 -8.35
N LEU A 230 2.15 -0.96 -7.14
CA LEU A 230 2.50 -2.35 -6.77
C LEU A 230 1.69 -3.37 -7.56
N LYS A 231 0.40 -3.12 -7.82
CA LYS A 231 -0.41 -3.97 -8.70
C LYS A 231 0.16 -4.02 -10.11
N TYR A 232 0.54 -2.87 -10.65
CA TYR A 232 1.16 -2.77 -11.98
C TYR A 232 2.49 -3.55 -12.04
N LEU A 233 3.41 -3.31 -11.10
CA LEU A 233 4.70 -4.00 -11.03
C LEU A 233 4.54 -5.51 -10.83
N ALA A 234 3.55 -5.96 -10.05
CA ALA A 234 3.24 -7.38 -9.90
C ALA A 234 2.77 -8.03 -11.21
N HIS A 235 2.04 -7.28 -12.04
CA HIS A 235 1.58 -7.75 -13.35
C HIS A 235 2.71 -7.78 -14.37
N GLU A 236 3.55 -6.74 -14.40
CA GLU A 236 4.71 -6.64 -15.28
C GLU A 236 5.71 -7.78 -15.02
N ASN A 237 6.09 -8.02 -13.77
CA ASN A 237 6.96 -9.16 -13.40
C ASN A 237 6.32 -10.51 -13.76
N ALA A 238 5.00 -10.65 -13.64
CA ALA A 238 4.31 -11.87 -14.04
C ALA A 238 4.39 -12.10 -15.56
N ASN A 239 4.30 -11.03 -16.35
CA ASN A 239 4.38 -11.09 -17.81
C ASN A 239 5.81 -11.27 -18.33
N GLU A 240 6.82 -10.65 -17.72
CA GLU A 240 8.24 -10.92 -18.05
C GLU A 240 8.62 -12.39 -17.81
N THR A 241 7.96 -13.06 -16.86
CA THR A 241 8.17 -14.48 -16.62
C THR A 241 7.31 -15.42 -17.47
N LYS A 242 6.49 -14.88 -18.38
CA LYS A 242 5.81 -15.64 -19.44
C LYS A 242 6.57 -15.42 -20.75
N ASN A 243 6.82 -16.50 -21.49
CA ASN A 243 7.72 -16.58 -22.65
C ASN A 243 9.22 -16.57 -22.31
N ILE A 244 9.62 -17.20 -21.20
CA ILE A 244 11.02 -17.61 -21.08
C ILE A 244 11.24 -18.81 -22.02
N ASP A 245 12.34 -18.86 -22.75
CA ASP A 245 12.66 -20.07 -23.50
C ASP A 245 12.83 -21.27 -22.54
N PHE A 246 12.77 -22.49 -23.09
CA PHE A 246 12.86 -23.70 -22.30
C PHE A 246 14.19 -23.83 -21.54
N GLU A 247 15.27 -23.26 -22.08
CA GLU A 247 16.58 -23.27 -21.46
C GLU A 247 16.62 -22.37 -20.21
N SER A 248 16.01 -21.20 -20.28
CA SER A 248 15.81 -20.25 -19.19
C SER A 248 14.88 -20.81 -18.12
N PHE A 249 13.86 -21.57 -18.52
CA PHE A 249 13.06 -22.36 -17.57
C PHE A 249 13.92 -23.37 -16.81
N CYS A 250 14.75 -24.13 -17.53
CA CYS A 250 15.62 -25.12 -16.90
C CYS A 250 16.63 -24.48 -15.94
N SER A 251 17.27 -23.38 -16.36
CA SER A 251 18.20 -22.62 -15.53
C SER A 251 17.54 -22.09 -14.25
N ARG A 252 16.34 -21.52 -14.36
CA ARG A 252 15.59 -20.96 -13.22
C ARG A 252 15.23 -21.97 -12.16
N TYR A 253 14.86 -23.18 -12.57
CA TYR A 253 14.46 -24.26 -11.66
C TYR A 253 15.61 -25.26 -11.39
N GLU A 254 16.84 -24.90 -11.76
CA GLU A 254 18.04 -25.74 -11.57
C GLU A 254 17.86 -27.17 -12.13
N ILE A 255 17.15 -27.28 -13.25
CA ILE A 255 16.88 -28.52 -13.95
C ILE A 255 18.15 -28.91 -14.73
N SER A 256 18.70 -30.06 -14.40
CA SER A 256 19.86 -30.61 -15.12
C SER A 256 19.48 -30.99 -16.56
N LYS A 257 20.47 -31.13 -17.45
CA LYS A 257 20.24 -31.56 -18.84
C LYS A 257 19.41 -32.84 -18.94
N ARG A 258 19.69 -33.82 -18.07
CA ARG A 258 18.96 -35.09 -18.05
C ARG A 258 17.52 -34.95 -17.54
N GLU A 259 17.30 -34.08 -16.56
CA GLU A 259 15.95 -33.77 -16.08
C GLU A 259 15.18 -32.97 -17.15
N ALA A 260 15.84 -32.11 -17.92
CA ALA A 260 15.23 -31.32 -18.99
C ALA A 260 14.66 -32.23 -20.11
N GLU A 261 15.42 -33.25 -20.52
CA GLU A 261 14.94 -34.28 -21.46
C GLU A 261 13.65 -34.96 -20.92
N ILE A 262 13.64 -35.33 -19.64
CA ILE A 262 12.46 -35.95 -19.01
C ILE A 262 11.29 -34.98 -18.96
N VAL A 263 11.51 -33.69 -18.67
CA VAL A 263 10.47 -32.65 -18.69
C VAL A 263 9.85 -32.52 -20.08
N GLN A 264 10.65 -32.50 -21.15
CA GLN A 264 10.14 -32.45 -22.53
C GLN A 264 9.25 -33.65 -22.84
N GLU A 265 9.71 -34.87 -22.52
CA GLU A 265 8.90 -36.06 -22.75
C GLU A 265 7.63 -36.11 -21.89
N ILE A 266 7.65 -35.53 -20.68
CA ILE A 266 6.43 -35.35 -19.88
C ILE A 266 5.46 -34.40 -20.57
N CYS A 267 5.95 -33.30 -21.15
CA CYS A 267 5.12 -32.31 -21.85
C CYS A 267 4.50 -32.87 -23.14
N THR A 268 5.16 -33.81 -23.83
CA THR A 268 4.57 -34.57 -24.96
C THR A 268 3.53 -35.62 -24.55
N GLY A 269 3.24 -35.76 -23.25
CA GLY A 269 2.25 -36.71 -22.75
C GLY A 269 2.74 -38.15 -22.60
N LYS A 270 4.05 -38.41 -22.67
CA LYS A 270 4.58 -39.78 -22.53
C LYS A 270 4.50 -40.31 -21.11
N THR A 271 4.22 -41.61 -21.00
CA THR A 271 4.23 -42.34 -19.74
C THR A 271 5.67 -42.57 -19.27
N ASN A 272 5.89 -42.79 -17.97
CA ASN A 272 7.24 -43.08 -17.46
C ASN A 272 7.88 -44.30 -18.13
N LYS A 273 7.08 -45.27 -18.57
CA LYS A 273 7.56 -46.44 -19.32
C LYS A 273 8.07 -46.05 -20.71
N ALA A 274 7.30 -45.25 -21.46
CA ALA A 274 7.73 -44.75 -22.77
C ALA A 274 8.95 -43.82 -22.67
N ILE A 275 9.07 -43.03 -21.61
CA ILE A 275 10.24 -42.19 -21.33
C ILE A 275 11.47 -43.07 -21.04
N ALA A 276 11.31 -44.11 -20.23
CA ALA A 276 12.36 -45.06 -19.88
C ALA A 276 12.92 -45.76 -21.14
N GLU A 277 12.02 -46.21 -22.02
CA GLU A 277 12.36 -46.82 -23.30
C GLU A 277 13.08 -45.83 -24.22
N LYS A 278 12.53 -44.62 -24.40
CA LYS A 278 13.13 -43.60 -25.31
C LYS A 278 14.49 -43.12 -24.84
N LEU A 279 14.67 -42.92 -23.53
CA LEU A 279 15.90 -42.39 -22.95
C LEU A 279 16.89 -43.48 -22.54
N PHE A 280 16.60 -44.76 -22.83
CA PHE A 280 17.43 -45.92 -22.48
C PHE A 280 17.82 -45.98 -20.98
N ILE A 281 16.86 -45.76 -20.08
CA ILE A 281 17.05 -45.83 -18.63
C ILE A 281 15.96 -46.67 -17.96
N THR A 282 16.19 -47.07 -16.71
CA THR A 282 15.20 -47.86 -15.97
C THR A 282 13.97 -47.01 -15.60
N LEU A 283 12.81 -47.67 -15.49
CA LEU A 283 11.57 -47.03 -15.03
C LEU A 283 11.75 -46.35 -13.65
N GLN A 284 12.54 -46.97 -12.77
CA GLN A 284 12.84 -46.41 -11.45
C GLN A 284 13.62 -45.08 -11.58
N THR A 285 14.61 -45.03 -12.47
CA THR A 285 15.40 -43.81 -12.71
C THR A 285 14.51 -42.66 -13.19
N VAL A 286 13.54 -42.93 -14.08
CA VAL A 286 12.56 -41.91 -14.51
C VAL A 286 11.71 -41.42 -13.34
N LYS A 287 11.25 -42.32 -12.45
CA LYS A 287 10.48 -41.93 -11.27
C LYS A 287 11.30 -41.05 -10.32
N ASP A 288 12.56 -41.40 -10.09
CA ASP A 288 13.45 -40.65 -9.20
C ASP A 288 13.74 -39.25 -9.75
N HIS A 289 14.03 -39.13 -11.04
CA HIS A 289 14.16 -37.83 -11.71
C HIS A 289 12.86 -37.02 -11.66
N THR A 290 11.71 -37.65 -11.93
CA THR A 290 10.40 -36.98 -11.86
C THR A 290 10.14 -36.41 -10.46
N HIS A 291 10.47 -37.16 -9.41
CA HIS A 291 10.34 -36.68 -8.03
C HIS A 291 11.25 -35.49 -7.74
N ARG A 292 12.51 -35.52 -8.20
CA ARG A 292 13.45 -34.39 -8.05
C ARG A 292 12.96 -33.16 -8.81
N ILE A 293 12.48 -33.33 -10.03
CA ILE A 293 11.87 -32.25 -10.83
C ILE A 293 10.72 -31.63 -10.05
N TYR A 294 9.78 -32.45 -9.55
CA TYR A 294 8.65 -31.96 -8.78
C TYR A 294 9.06 -31.16 -7.54
N THR A 295 10.11 -31.61 -6.86
CA THR A 295 10.68 -30.91 -5.70
C THR A 295 11.28 -29.57 -6.11
N LYS A 296 12.03 -29.51 -7.21
CA LYS A 296 12.66 -28.28 -7.73
C LYS A 296 11.64 -27.26 -8.25
N THR A 297 10.55 -27.73 -8.85
CA THR A 297 9.51 -26.86 -9.45
C THR A 297 8.35 -26.56 -8.50
N ASP A 298 8.33 -27.15 -7.30
CA ASP A 298 7.24 -27.06 -6.32
C ASP A 298 5.87 -27.45 -6.90
N VAL A 299 5.83 -28.52 -7.69
CA VAL A 299 4.58 -29.06 -8.27
C VAL A 299 4.31 -30.46 -7.72
N LYS A 300 3.03 -30.84 -7.65
CA LYS A 300 2.61 -32.11 -7.03
C LYS A 300 2.18 -33.17 -8.02
N SER A 301 2.09 -32.83 -9.30
CA SER A 301 1.63 -33.76 -10.32
C SER A 301 2.22 -33.47 -11.69
N ARG A 302 2.17 -34.49 -12.55
CA ARG A 302 2.59 -34.41 -13.95
C ARG A 302 1.84 -33.31 -14.70
N VAL A 303 0.54 -33.20 -14.46
CA VAL A 303 -0.32 -32.19 -15.08
C VAL A 303 0.06 -30.79 -14.62
N GLN A 304 0.38 -30.61 -13.33
CA GLN A 304 0.88 -29.33 -12.83
C GLN A 304 2.23 -28.96 -13.44
N LEU A 305 3.14 -29.93 -13.60
CA LEU A 305 4.42 -29.70 -14.28
C LEU A 305 4.21 -29.25 -15.73
N ALA A 306 3.39 -29.98 -16.50
CA ALA A 306 3.11 -29.63 -17.89
C ALA A 306 2.44 -28.25 -18.03
N ASN A 307 1.48 -27.93 -17.16
CA ASN A 307 0.86 -26.62 -17.13
C ASN A 307 1.86 -25.51 -16.76
N LEU A 308 2.75 -25.76 -15.79
CA LEU A 308 3.78 -24.80 -15.40
C LEU A 308 4.73 -24.49 -16.56
N VAL A 309 5.20 -25.53 -17.27
CA VAL A 309 6.06 -25.37 -18.45
C VAL A 309 5.34 -24.58 -19.53
N ARG A 310 4.11 -24.94 -19.87
CA ARG A 310 3.30 -24.22 -20.87
C ARG A 310 3.06 -22.77 -20.48
N ASP A 311 2.68 -22.50 -19.24
CA ASP A 311 2.40 -21.15 -18.74
C ASP A 311 3.63 -20.25 -18.74
N LYS A 312 4.82 -20.82 -18.52
CA LYS A 312 6.08 -20.07 -18.47
C LYS A 312 6.77 -19.93 -19.82
N THR A 313 6.68 -20.93 -20.68
CA THR A 313 7.42 -20.97 -21.96
C THR A 313 6.58 -20.64 -23.19
N GLY A 314 5.25 -20.72 -23.09
CA GLY A 314 4.35 -20.56 -24.23
C GLY A 314 4.40 -21.73 -25.23
N LEU A 315 5.14 -22.81 -24.93
CA LEU A 315 5.21 -24.00 -25.76
C LEU A 315 3.88 -24.76 -25.71
N ASN A 316 3.12 -24.67 -26.81
CA ASN A 316 1.88 -25.44 -27.01
C ASN A 316 2.13 -26.79 -27.67
N ASP A 317 3.28 -26.96 -28.33
CA ASP A 317 3.65 -28.16 -29.06
C ASP A 317 5.05 -28.62 -28.64
N PHE A 318 5.15 -29.87 -28.19
CA PHE A 318 6.39 -30.65 -28.11
C PHE A 318 6.19 -31.94 -28.92
#